data_AF-A0A7Y0S0E1-F1
#
_entry.id   AF-A0A7Y0S0E1-F1
#
_cell.length_a   1.000
_cell.length_b   1.000
_cell.length_c   1.000
_cell.angle_alpha   90.00
_cell.angle_beta   90.00
_cell.angle_gamma   90.00
#
_symmetry.space_group_name_H-M   'P 1'
#
loop_
_entity.id
_entity.type
_entity.pdbx_description
1 polymer ?
#
loop_
_entity_poly.entity_id
_entity_poly.type
_entity_poly.pdbx_seq_one_letter_code
_entity_poly.pdbx_strand_id
1 'polypeptide(L)'
;VSGLLCVLAAAWMFDLDRGTAAGLAAGGLTQSAIIGTAGDAIARLGGVTEEAKHLMQTNVAVGYAVTYIFGSLGPILMVTWVFPTLMKWDI
;
A
#
# COMPACT_ATOMS: atom_id res chain seq x y z
N VAL A 1 12.68 2.43 -4.24
CA VAL A 1 12.53 3.78 -4.87
C VAL A 1 11.44 3.80 -5.93
N SER A 2 11.45 2.89 -6.92
CA SER A 2 10.39 2.79 -7.94
C SER A 2 8.97 2.66 -7.36
N GLY A 3 8.79 1.79 -6.35
CA GLY A 3 7.50 1.63 -5.67
C GLY A 3 6.99 2.92 -5.03
N LEU A 4 7.85 3.67 -4.35
CA LEU A 4 7.47 4.96 -3.74
C LEU A 4 7.01 5.97 -4.80
N LEU A 5 7.74 6.11 -5.91
CA LEU A 5 7.35 7.00 -6.99
C LEU A 5 6.01 6.60 -7.60
N CYS A 6 5.78 5.30 -7.80
CA CYS A 6 4.50 4.78 -8.28
C CYS A 6 3.34 5.14 -7.34
N VAL A 7 3.51 4.92 -6.04
CA VAL A 7 2.48 5.28 -5.04
C VAL A 7 2.21 6.77 -5.05
N LEU A 8 3.25 7.62 -5.07
CA LEU A 8 3.06 9.08 -5.08
C LEU A 8 2.37 9.56 -6.35
N ALA A 9 2.73 8.99 -7.51
CA ALA A 9 2.06 9.30 -8.77
C ALA A 9 0.59 8.87 -8.74
N ALA A 10 0.29 7.66 -8.24
CA ALA A 10 -1.09 7.19 -8.09
C ALA A 10 -1.88 8.06 -7.10
N ALA A 11 -1.28 8.39 -5.95
CA ALA A 11 -1.88 9.25 -4.93
C ALA A 11 -2.28 10.60 -5.51
N TRP A 12 -1.41 11.20 -6.33
CA TRP A 12 -1.67 12.47 -7.00
C TRP A 12 -2.71 12.35 -8.12
N MET A 13 -2.63 11.33 -8.97
CA MET A 13 -3.58 11.15 -10.09
C MET A 13 -5.01 10.87 -9.63
N PHE A 14 -5.19 10.18 -8.50
CA PHE A 14 -6.50 9.79 -7.98
C PHE A 14 -6.96 10.61 -6.77
N ASP A 15 -6.24 11.70 -6.43
CA ASP A 15 -6.54 12.59 -5.30
C ASP A 15 -6.75 11.85 -3.97
N LEU A 16 -5.87 10.87 -3.69
CA LEU A 16 -5.95 10.08 -2.46
C LEU A 16 -5.46 10.87 -1.25
N ASP A 17 -6.18 10.74 -0.13
CA ASP A 17 -5.72 11.28 1.15
C ASP A 17 -4.44 10.58 1.64
N ARG A 18 -3.73 11.23 2.57
CA ARG A 18 -2.44 10.76 3.10
C ARG A 18 -2.52 9.38 3.76
N GLY A 19 -3.65 9.08 4.41
CA GLY A 19 -3.93 7.80 5.02
C GLY A 19 -4.12 6.71 3.98
N THR A 20 -5.01 6.91 3.02
CA THR A 20 -5.24 5.91 1.94
C THR A 20 -3.99 5.70 1.10
N ALA A 21 -3.23 6.75 0.78
CA ALA A 21 -1.96 6.63 0.05
C ALA A 21 -0.91 5.81 0.82
N ALA A 22 -0.80 6.01 2.14
CA ALA A 22 0.07 5.19 2.99
C ALA A 22 -0.41 3.74 3.10
N GLY A 23 -1.74 3.52 3.14
CA GLY A 23 -2.33 2.18 3.09
C GLY A 23 -2.03 1.46 1.77
N LEU A 24 -2.16 2.16 0.65
CA LEU A 24 -1.80 1.67 -0.68
C LEU A 24 -0.31 1.30 -0.74
N ALA A 25 0.58 2.15 -0.22
CA ALA A 25 2.01 1.82 -0.11
C ALA A 25 2.24 0.56 0.72
N ALA A 26 1.59 0.46 1.89
CA ALA A 26 1.75 -0.65 2.80
C ALA A 26 1.27 -1.97 2.18
N GLY A 27 0.08 -2.01 1.58
CA GLY A 27 -0.46 -3.25 1.01
C GLY A 27 0.16 -3.58 -0.34
N GLY A 28 0.27 -2.61 -1.24
CA GLY A 28 0.83 -2.80 -2.58
C GLY A 28 2.31 -3.21 -2.57
N LEU A 29 3.09 -2.73 -1.58
CA LEU A 29 4.49 -3.14 -1.39
C LEU A 29 4.65 -4.24 -0.33
N THR A 30 3.54 -4.81 0.14
CA THR A 30 3.47 -5.86 1.18
C THR A 30 4.30 -5.56 2.43
N GLN A 31 4.39 -4.28 2.79
CA GLN A 31 5.23 -3.76 3.87
C GLN A 31 4.39 -3.20 5.02
N SER A 32 4.04 -4.06 5.98
CA SER A 32 3.18 -3.70 7.12
C SER A 32 3.82 -2.65 8.05
N ALA A 33 5.16 -2.56 8.10
CA ALA A 33 5.87 -1.55 8.88
C ALA A 33 5.48 -0.10 8.49
N ILE A 34 5.05 0.10 7.24
CA ILE A 34 4.57 1.41 6.76
C ILE A 34 3.34 1.86 7.55
N ILE A 35 2.43 0.96 7.93
CA ILE A 35 1.21 1.28 8.69
C ILE A 35 1.56 1.94 10.02
N GLY A 36 2.50 1.36 10.77
CA GLY A 36 2.94 1.89 12.06
C GLY A 36 3.59 3.27 11.91
N THR A 37 4.55 3.39 10.97
CA THR A 37 5.23 4.67 10.73
C THR A 37 4.30 5.77 10.23
N ALA A 38 3.32 5.44 9.39
CA ALA A 38 2.31 6.35 8.90
C ALA A 38 1.35 6.76 10.03
N GLY A 39 0.94 5.80 10.87
CA GLY A 39 0.11 6.05 12.05
C GLY A 39 0.78 7.03 13.01
N ASP A 40 2.07 6.82 13.31
CA ASP A 40 2.88 7.71 14.15
C ASP A 40 3.04 9.11 13.52
N ALA A 41 3.25 9.18 12.21
CA ALA A 41 3.35 10.45 11.50
C ALA A 41 2.02 11.21 11.53
N ILE A 42 0.88 10.53 11.35
CA ILE A 42 -0.47 11.10 11.43
C ILE A 42 -0.77 11.59 12.86
N ALA A 43 -0.41 10.82 13.88
CA ALA A 43 -0.63 11.23 15.28
C ALA A 43 0.09 12.55 15.61
N ARG A 44 1.27 12.75 15.03
CA ARG A 44 2.13 13.94 15.21
C ARG A 44 1.77 15.11 14.29
N LEU A 45 0.76 15.00 13.42
CA LEU A 45 0.33 16.12 12.60
C LEU A 45 -0.26 17.25 13.47
N GLY A 46 0.35 18.44 13.40
CA GLY A 46 -0.19 19.64 14.02
C GLY A 46 -1.31 20.28 13.17
N GLY A 47 -2.25 20.97 13.82
CA GLY A 47 -3.28 21.76 13.12
C GLY A 47 -4.44 20.94 12.52
N VAL A 48 -4.53 19.65 12.83
CA VAL A 48 -5.61 18.74 12.38
C VAL A 48 -6.38 18.24 13.60
N THR A 49 -7.70 18.13 13.48
CA THR A 49 -8.56 17.62 14.57
C THR A 49 -8.25 16.14 14.84
N GLU A 50 -8.47 15.69 16.08
CA GLU A 50 -8.26 14.28 16.43
C GLU A 50 -9.17 13.34 15.64
N GLU A 51 -10.39 13.78 15.31
CA GLU A 51 -11.31 13.03 14.45
C GLU A 51 -10.74 12.83 13.03
N ALA A 52 -10.15 13.88 12.45
CA ALA A 52 -9.53 13.78 11.12
C ALA A 52 -8.28 12.89 11.14
N LYS A 53 -7.49 12.92 12.22
CA LYS A 53 -6.36 11.98 12.39
C LYS A 53 -6.85 10.54 12.47
N HIS A 54 -7.91 10.28 13.24
CA HIS A 54 -8.49 8.95 13.38
C HIS A 54 -9.07 8.44 12.04
N LEU A 55 -9.72 9.30 11.27
CA LEU A 55 -10.15 8.99 9.90
C LEU A 55 -8.97 8.63 9.00
N MET A 56 -7.89 9.41 9.02
CA MET A 56 -6.69 9.09 8.24
C MET A 56 -6.08 7.74 8.64
N GLN A 57 -5.98 7.44 9.94
CA GLN A 57 -5.48 6.13 10.40
C GLN A 57 -6.40 4.97 9.97
N THR A 58 -7.71 5.18 9.99
CA THR A 58 -8.69 4.22 9.46
C THR A 58 -8.46 3.99 7.97
N ASN A 59 -8.25 5.05 7.21
CA ASN A 59 -7.97 4.99 5.78
C ASN A 59 -6.66 4.25 5.45
N VAL A 60 -5.63 4.37 6.30
CA VAL A 60 -4.41 3.53 6.19
C VAL A 60 -4.76 2.05 6.27
N ALA A 61 -5.54 1.66 7.29
CA ALA A 61 -5.91 0.26 7.50
C ALA A 61 -6.77 -0.29 6.36
N VAL A 62 -7.74 0.49 5.88
CA VAL A 62 -8.59 0.13 4.73
C VAL A 62 -7.75 0.00 3.45
N GLY A 63 -6.89 0.98 3.17
CA GLY A 63 -6.01 0.96 2.00
C GLY A 63 -5.08 -0.26 2.01
N TYR A 64 -4.52 -0.61 3.17
CA TYR A 64 -3.71 -1.82 3.33
C TYR A 64 -4.51 -3.09 3.03
N ALA A 65 -5.70 -3.23 3.64
CA ALA A 65 -6.51 -4.43 3.49
C ALA A 65 -6.88 -4.70 2.02
N VAL A 66 -7.24 -3.66 1.27
CA VAL A 66 -7.63 -3.79 -0.14
C VAL A 66 -6.41 -4.06 -1.03
N THR A 67 -5.27 -3.41 -0.78
CA THR A 67 -4.12 -3.48 -1.70
C THR A 67 -3.17 -4.65 -1.41
N TYR A 68 -3.15 -5.18 -0.18
CA TYR A 68 -2.29 -6.30 0.22
C TYR A 68 -2.55 -7.58 -0.62
N ILE A 69 -3.82 -7.81 -0.98
CA ILE A 69 -4.21 -8.96 -1.80
C ILE A 69 -3.52 -8.88 -3.16
N PHE A 70 -3.55 -7.71 -3.81
CA PHE A 70 -2.89 -7.51 -5.11
C PHE A 70 -1.37 -7.55 -4.99
N GLY A 71 -0.81 -6.99 -3.91
CA GLY A 71 0.62 -7.07 -3.61
C GLY A 71 1.13 -8.50 -3.46
N SER A 72 0.28 -9.40 -2.94
CA SER A 72 0.61 -10.82 -2.76
C SER A 72 0.31 -11.69 -3.98
N LEU A 73 -0.82 -11.45 -4.65
CA LEU A 73 -1.25 -12.22 -5.82
C LEU A 73 -0.32 -12.05 -7.02
N GLY A 74 0.23 -10.85 -7.25
CA GLY A 74 1.13 -10.59 -8.37
C GLY A 74 2.37 -11.51 -8.37
N PRO A 75 3.16 -11.54 -7.28
CA PRO A 75 4.27 -12.47 -7.12
C PRO A 75 3.85 -13.95 -7.21
N ILE A 76 2.69 -14.32 -6.62
CA ILE A 76 2.16 -15.69 -6.71
C ILE A 76 1.95 -16.06 -8.18
N LEU A 77 1.18 -15.29 -8.94
CA LEU A 77 0.93 -15.57 -10.36
C LEU A 77 2.22 -15.58 -11.19
N MET A 78 3.18 -14.71 -10.88
CA MET A 78 4.47 -14.69 -11.56
C MET A 78 5.24 -16.00 -11.34
N VAL A 79 5.30 -16.49 -10.10
CA VAL A 79 6.05 -17.72 -9.77
C VAL A 79 5.29 -18.98 -10.17
N THR A 80 3.97 -19.00 -10.06
CA THR A 80 3.18 -20.20 -10.34
C THR A 80 2.89 -20.39 -11.83
N TRP A 81 2.71 -19.31 -12.60
CA TRP A 81 2.31 -19.43 -14.01
C TRP A 81 3.34 -18.86 -14.98
N VAL A 82 3.83 -17.63 -14.74
CA VAL A 82 4.65 -16.92 -15.73
C VAL A 82 6.06 -17.53 -15.84
N PHE A 83 6.79 -17.66 -14.73
CA PHE A 83 8.14 -18.24 -14.75
C PHE A 83 8.18 -19.69 -15.25
N PRO A 84 7.30 -20.59 -14.79
CA PRO A 84 7.34 -21.98 -15.24
C PRO A 84 7.02 -22.12 -16.73
N THR A 85 6.04 -21.37 -17.25
CA THR A 85 5.70 -21.38 -18.68
C THR A 85 6.85 -20.82 -19.54
N LEU A 86 7.51 -19.75 -19.10
CA LEU A 86 8.68 -19.18 -19.80
C LEU A 86 9.89 -20.11 -19.76
N MET A 87 10.12 -20.79 -18.64
CA MET A 87 11.25 -21.72 -18.46
C MET A 87 10.95 -23.12 -18.99
N LYS A 88 9.73 -23.39 -19.47
CA LYS A 88 9.23 -24.72 -19.83
C LYS A 88 9.41 -25.76 -18.72
N TRP A 89 9.32 -25.32 -17.47
CA TRP A 89 9.26 -26.24 -16.35
C TRP A 89 7.85 -26.84 -16.35
N ASP A 90 7.77 -28.16 -16.54
CA ASP A 90 6.53 -28.91 -16.34
C ASP A 90 6.17 -28.81 -14.86
N ILE A 91 5.16 -27.98 -14.57
CA ILE A 91 4.48 -27.86 -13.28
C ILE A 91 3.16 -28.59 -13.31
#